data_AF-A0A3P7LDK4-F1
#
_entry.id   AF-A0A3P7LDK4-F1
#
_cell.length_a   1.000
_cell.length_b   1.000
_cell.length_c   1.000
_cell.angle_alpha   90.00
_cell.angle_beta   90.00
_cell.angle_gamma   90.00
#
_symmetry.space_group_name_H-M   'P 1'
#
loop_
_entity.id
_entity.type
_entity.pdbx_description
1 polymer ?
#
loop_
_entity_poly.entity_id
_entity_poly.type
_entity_poly.pdbx_seq_one_letter_code
_entity_poly.pdbx_strand_id
1 'polypeptide(L)'
;MLSTILGILQTCGGIGFSLGPFLGGILYDLGGFRLPFFSLGMAMFLMALLSRWLIPKDLAVSQEEAKGSSGYRGLLCIPTVWIMLFALFNSAITTSFINPAMAGHLESFHLSSTVLGLVFLLNGAFYSMTAPLNGLLVDRYNLHLGGMMVAPIAIIISQALNAPSPFLPLTKSFPLVIVAQVIFGAGLSTLQIPVYRNTLDAAE
;
A
#
# COMPACT_ATOMS: atom_id res chain seq x y z
N MET A 1 1.20 12.14 -18.76
CA MET A 1 0.69 12.89 -17.58
C MET A 1 -0.01 11.97 -16.57
N LEU A 2 -0.79 11.00 -17.01
CA LEU A 2 -1.50 10.04 -16.14
C LEU A 2 -0.55 9.34 -15.15
N SER A 3 0.58 8.81 -15.64
CA SER A 3 1.59 8.13 -14.81
C SER A 3 2.19 9.01 -13.71
N THR A 4 2.37 10.32 -13.98
CA THR A 4 2.88 11.29 -12.99
C THR A 4 1.84 11.56 -11.90
N ILE A 5 0.56 11.70 -12.28
CA ILE A 5 -0.54 11.90 -11.34
C ILE A 5 -0.70 10.66 -10.45
N LEU A 6 -0.67 9.46 -11.04
CA LEU A 6 -0.72 8.19 -10.31
C LEU A 6 0.47 8.00 -9.38
N GLY A 7 1.68 8.36 -9.82
CA GLY A 7 2.87 8.33 -8.98
C GLY A 7 2.75 9.26 -7.77
N ILE A 8 2.24 10.48 -7.95
CA ILE A 8 1.99 11.42 -6.84
C ILE A 8 0.91 10.87 -5.90
N LEU A 9 -0.21 10.38 -6.45
CA LEU A 9 -1.31 9.80 -5.65
C LEU A 9 -0.85 8.60 -4.83
N GLN A 10 -0.06 7.70 -5.41
CA GLN A 10 0.47 6.53 -4.73
C GLN A 10 1.48 6.93 -3.64
N THR A 11 2.30 7.96 -3.89
CA THR A 11 3.23 8.50 -2.88
C THR A 11 2.47 9.11 -1.71
N CYS A 12 1.45 9.94 -1.99
CA CYS A 12 0.58 10.51 -0.95
C CYS A 12 -0.17 9.42 -0.17
N GLY A 13 -0.68 8.39 -0.87
CA GLY A 13 -1.34 7.24 -0.26
C GLY A 13 -0.39 6.44 0.64
N GLY A 14 0.85 6.21 0.18
CA GLY A 14 1.90 5.58 0.97
C GLY A 14 2.25 6.36 2.22
N ILE A 15 2.48 7.68 2.09
CA ILE A 15 2.71 8.58 3.23
C ILE A 15 1.54 8.54 4.22
N GLY A 16 0.30 8.58 3.74
CA GLY A 16 -0.90 8.49 4.58
C GLY A 16 -1.01 7.16 5.32
N PHE A 17 -0.76 6.04 4.62
CA PHE A 17 -0.73 4.70 5.21
C PHE A 17 0.36 4.56 6.29
N SER A 18 1.48 5.25 6.10
CA SER A 18 2.62 5.25 7.04
C SER A 18 2.33 6.12 8.28
N LEU A 19 1.87 7.36 8.07
CA LEU A 19 1.62 8.34 9.13
C LEU A 19 0.39 8.00 9.96
N GLY A 20 -0.59 7.30 9.39
CA GLY A 20 -1.84 6.93 10.06
C GLY A 20 -1.62 6.20 11.39
N PRO A 21 -0.96 5.03 11.40
CA PRO A 21 -0.68 4.28 12.62
C PRO A 21 0.21 5.04 13.62
N PHE A 22 1.16 5.84 13.13
CA PHE A 22 2.05 6.63 13.99
C PHE A 22 1.31 7.74 14.75
N LEU A 23 0.58 8.59 14.03
CA LEU A 23 -0.24 9.64 14.65
C LEU A 23 -1.35 9.01 15.50
N GLY A 24 -2.00 7.96 15.01
CA GLY A 24 -3.01 7.21 15.76
C GLY A 24 -2.48 6.64 17.07
N GLY A 25 -1.24 6.12 17.08
CA GLY A 25 -0.56 5.61 18.27
C GLY A 25 -0.27 6.71 19.30
N ILE A 26 0.22 7.88 18.87
CA ILE A 26 0.45 9.03 19.77
C ILE A 26 -0.86 9.51 20.40
N LEU A 27 -1.92 9.66 19.60
CA LEU A 27 -3.23 10.08 20.11
C LEU A 27 -3.84 9.03 21.04
N TYR A 28 -3.59 7.75 20.78
CA TYR A 28 -4.01 6.67 21.65
C TYR A 28 -3.29 6.71 23.01
N ASP A 29 -1.98 6.92 23.03
CA ASP A 29 -1.21 7.01 24.27
C ASP A 29 -1.64 8.21 25.14
N LEU A 30 -2.08 9.31 24.53
CA LEU A 30 -2.47 10.54 25.25
C LEU A 30 -3.89 10.51 25.84
N GLY A 31 -4.85 9.81 25.21
CA GLY A 31 -6.26 9.88 25.63
C GLY A 31 -7.10 8.67 25.24
N GLY A 32 -6.44 7.53 25.08
CA GLY A 32 -7.03 6.23 24.80
C GLY A 32 -7.77 6.19 23.45
N PHE A 33 -8.70 5.24 23.33
CA PHE A 33 -9.43 4.99 22.09
C PHE A 33 -10.29 6.16 21.58
N ARG A 34 -10.57 7.21 22.36
CA ARG A 34 -11.49 8.27 21.92
C ARG A 34 -10.83 9.31 20.99
N LEU A 35 -9.61 9.75 21.33
CA LEU A 35 -8.88 10.77 20.59
C LEU A 35 -8.60 10.44 19.11
N PRO A 36 -8.10 9.24 18.74
CA PRO A 36 -7.83 8.93 17.34
C PRO A 36 -9.12 8.92 16.49
N PHE A 37 -10.26 8.51 17.06
CA PHE A 37 -11.53 8.51 16.31
C PHE A 37 -12.08 9.92 16.09
N PHE A 38 -12.08 10.78 17.11
CA PHE A 38 -12.56 12.16 16.95
C PHE A 38 -11.67 12.98 16.01
N SER A 39 -10.35 12.84 16.11
CA SER A 39 -9.42 13.54 15.23
C SER A 39 -9.56 13.10 13.77
N LEU A 40 -9.66 11.79 13.50
CA LEU A 40 -9.86 11.26 12.16
C LEU A 40 -11.20 11.73 11.56
N GLY A 41 -12.28 11.69 12.35
CA GLY A 41 -13.60 12.15 11.92
C GLY A 41 -13.60 13.65 11.57
N MET A 42 -12.98 14.49 12.40
CA MET A 42 -12.84 15.91 12.14
C MET A 42 -11.99 16.20 10.90
N ALA A 43 -10.88 15.48 10.73
CA ALA A 43 -10.03 15.61 9.55
C ALA A 43 -10.77 15.24 8.26
N MET A 44 -11.54 14.14 8.27
CA MET A 44 -12.38 13.75 7.12
C MET A 44 -13.46 14.79 6.82
N PHE A 45 -14.10 15.34 7.86
CA PHE A 45 -15.12 16.39 7.68
C PHE A 45 -14.54 17.68 7.09
N LEU A 46 -13.39 18.13 7.59
CA LEU A 46 -12.69 19.30 7.05
C LEU A 46 -12.25 19.05 5.60
N MET A 47 -11.74 17.85 5.29
CA MET A 47 -11.35 17.50 3.93
C MET A 47 -12.55 17.48 2.97
N ALA A 48 -13.71 17.01 3.42
CA ALA A 48 -14.95 17.05 2.65
C ALA A 48 -15.45 18.49 2.42
N LEU A 49 -15.24 19.40 3.38
CA LEU A 49 -15.57 20.80 3.21
C LEU A 49 -14.59 21.49 2.25
N LEU A 50 -13.30 21.22 2.38
CA LEU A 50 -12.26 21.74 1.49
C LEU A 50 -12.45 21.24 0.05
N SER A 51 -12.80 19.97 -0.14
CA SER A 51 -13.03 19.40 -1.48
C SER A 51 -14.15 20.15 -2.22
N ARG A 52 -15.17 20.63 -1.50
CA ARG A 52 -16.26 21.43 -2.09
C ARG A 52 -15.77 22.75 -2.70
N TRP A 53 -14.69 23.32 -2.17
CA TRP A 53 -14.11 24.59 -2.61
C TRP A 53 -12.97 24.40 -3.60
N LEU A 54 -12.18 23.34 -3.41
CA LEU A 54 -10.95 23.08 -4.16
C LEU A 54 -11.21 22.36 -5.49
N ILE A 55 -12.25 21.52 -5.57
CA ILE A 55 -12.62 20.84 -6.83
C ILE A 55 -13.31 21.87 -7.73
N PRO A 56 -12.69 22.27 -8.87
CA PRO A 56 -13.33 23.16 -9.83
C PRO A 56 -14.63 22.50 -10.30
N LYS A 57 -15.72 23.27 -10.37
CA LYS A 57 -17.00 22.78 -10.92
C LYS A 57 -16.86 22.29 -12.36
N ASP A 58 -15.80 22.74 -13.03
CA ASP A 58 -15.48 22.50 -14.43
C ASP A 58 -14.83 21.11 -14.66
N LEU A 59 -14.47 20.41 -13.57
CA LEU A 59 -14.12 18.98 -13.58
C LEU A 59 -15.35 18.07 -13.52
N ALA A 60 -16.56 18.63 -13.68
CA ALA A 60 -17.65 17.91 -14.33
C ALA A 60 -17.27 17.68 -15.81
N VAL A 61 -16.22 16.88 -16.02
CA VAL A 61 -15.77 16.41 -17.32
C VAL A 61 -16.98 15.78 -17.98
N SER A 62 -17.37 16.41 -19.08
CA SER A 62 -18.05 15.84 -20.23
C SER A 62 -18.22 14.32 -20.13
N GLN A 63 -19.41 13.88 -19.70
CA GLN A 63 -19.84 12.49 -19.86
C GLN A 63 -19.84 12.04 -21.34
N GLU A 64 -19.56 12.95 -22.28
CA GLU A 64 -19.51 12.69 -23.72
C GLU A 64 -18.20 12.01 -24.20
N GLU A 65 -17.11 12.00 -23.43
CA GLU A 65 -15.86 11.31 -23.84
C GLU A 65 -15.74 9.85 -23.33
N ALA A 66 -16.70 9.34 -22.55
CA ALA A 66 -16.76 7.92 -22.15
C ALA A 66 -17.28 6.99 -23.28
N LYS A 67 -16.91 7.28 -24.53
CA LYS A 67 -17.10 6.42 -25.70
C LYS A 67 -15.77 5.80 -26.18
N GLY A 68 -14.81 5.61 -25.26
CA GLY A 68 -13.75 4.62 -25.44
C GLY A 68 -14.34 3.21 -25.38
N SER A 69 -14.07 2.40 -26.41
CA SER A 69 -14.78 1.15 -26.75
C SER A 69 -14.57 -0.04 -25.81
N SER A 70 -14.14 0.16 -24.56
CA SER A 70 -14.00 -0.90 -23.57
C SER A 70 -14.75 -0.51 -22.30
N GLY A 71 -16.08 -0.69 -22.29
CA GLY A 71 -16.82 -0.68 -21.03
C GLY A 71 -16.22 -1.72 -20.07
N TYR A 72 -16.46 -1.62 -18.75
CA TYR A 72 -15.88 -2.51 -17.72
C TYR A 72 -15.85 -4.02 -18.09
N ARG A 73 -16.79 -4.48 -18.93
CA ARG A 73 -16.84 -5.83 -19.49
C ARG A 73 -15.72 -6.16 -20.49
N GLY A 74 -15.29 -5.23 -21.32
CA GLY A 74 -14.18 -5.39 -22.26
C GLY A 74 -12.84 -5.56 -21.54
N LEU A 75 -12.60 -4.77 -20.48
CA LEU A 75 -11.43 -4.93 -19.61
C LEU A 75 -11.40 -6.30 -18.92
N LEU A 76 -12.55 -6.76 -18.41
CA LEU A 76 -12.69 -8.10 -17.80
C LEU A 76 -12.56 -9.26 -18.81
N CYS A 77 -12.65 -8.98 -20.11
CA CYS A 77 -12.50 -10.00 -21.15
C CYS A 77 -11.01 -10.27 -21.48
N ILE A 78 -10.10 -9.40 -21.03
CA ILE A 78 -8.66 -9.54 -21.25
C ILE A 78 -8.10 -10.54 -20.21
N PRO A 79 -7.53 -11.69 -20.64
CA PRO A 79 -7.05 -12.73 -19.71
C PRO A 79 -5.91 -12.25 -18.80
N THR A 80 -5.07 -11.31 -19.26
CA THR A 80 -3.99 -10.72 -18.45
C THR A 80 -4.52 -9.94 -17.24
N VAL A 81 -5.70 -9.31 -17.36
CA VAL A 81 -6.33 -8.55 -16.27
C VAL A 81 -6.71 -9.47 -15.11
N TRP A 82 -7.15 -10.70 -15.38
CA TRP A 82 -7.46 -11.67 -14.32
C TRP A 82 -6.24 -12.07 -13.50
N ILE A 83 -5.07 -12.26 -14.13
CA ILE A 83 -3.82 -12.58 -13.43
C ILE A 83 -3.42 -11.41 -12.52
N MET A 84 -3.56 -10.17 -13.02
CA MET A 84 -3.29 -8.96 -12.25
C MET A 84 -4.26 -8.77 -11.08
N LEU A 85 -5.56 -8.96 -11.30
CA LEU A 85 -6.58 -8.90 -10.25
C LEU A 85 -6.34 -9.96 -9.19
N PHE A 86 -5.97 -11.19 -9.58
CA PHE A 86 -5.64 -12.25 -8.64
C PHE A 86 -4.41 -11.89 -7.80
N ALA A 87 -3.35 -11.33 -8.41
CA ALA A 87 -2.17 -10.87 -7.69
C ALA A 87 -2.48 -9.72 -6.69
N LEU A 88 -3.32 -8.76 -7.08
CA LEU A 88 -3.80 -7.69 -6.20
C LEU A 88 -4.64 -8.23 -5.05
N PHE A 89 -5.57 -9.15 -5.36
CA PHE A 89 -6.42 -9.77 -4.35
C PHE A 89 -5.60 -10.55 -3.32
N ASN A 90 -4.63 -11.34 -3.78
CA ASN A 90 -3.72 -12.06 -2.90
C ASN A 90 -2.92 -11.09 -2.01
N SER A 91 -2.37 -10.03 -2.60
CA SER A 91 -1.62 -9.00 -1.86
C SER A 91 -2.48 -8.27 -0.82
N ALA A 92 -3.74 -8.00 -1.15
CA ALA A 92 -4.70 -7.38 -0.24
C ALA A 92 -5.02 -8.31 0.94
N ILE A 93 -5.22 -9.61 0.70
CA ILE A 93 -5.39 -10.61 1.75
C ILE A 93 -4.15 -10.65 2.65
N THR A 94 -2.96 -10.78 2.07
CA THR A 94 -1.71 -10.83 2.83
C THR A 94 -1.54 -9.60 3.73
N THR A 95 -1.80 -8.41 3.19
CA THR A 95 -1.71 -7.15 3.95
C THR A 95 -2.75 -7.07 5.06
N SER A 96 -3.97 -7.55 4.79
CA SER A 96 -5.07 -7.59 5.76
C SER A 96 -4.83 -8.57 6.90
N PHE A 97 -4.11 -9.66 6.65
CA PHE A 97 -3.71 -10.61 7.69
C PHE A 97 -2.49 -10.13 8.47
N ILE A 98 -1.47 -9.60 7.80
CA ILE A 98 -0.21 -9.25 8.47
C ILE A 98 -0.35 -8.05 9.40
N ASN A 99 -1.13 -7.02 9.04
CA ASN A 99 -1.28 -5.82 9.86
C ASN A 99 -1.82 -6.13 11.28
N PRO A 100 -2.96 -6.83 11.44
CA PRO A 100 -3.46 -7.19 12.77
C PRO A 100 -2.61 -8.28 13.44
N ALA A 101 -2.09 -9.26 12.69
CA ALA A 101 -1.25 -10.31 13.27
C ALA A 101 0.06 -9.74 13.82
N MET A 102 0.68 -8.80 13.11
CA MET A 102 1.88 -8.10 13.54
C MET A 102 1.58 -7.17 14.72
N ALA A 103 0.45 -6.46 14.71
CA ALA A 103 0.03 -5.67 15.87
C ALA A 103 -0.06 -6.53 17.16
N GLY A 104 -0.74 -7.68 17.09
CA GLY A 104 -0.80 -8.60 18.23
C GLY A 104 0.55 -9.25 18.58
N HIS A 105 1.39 -9.54 17.57
CA HIS A 105 2.73 -10.07 17.80
C HIS A 105 3.63 -9.06 18.54
N LEU A 106 3.61 -7.78 18.15
CA LEU A 106 4.37 -6.72 18.82
C LEU A 106 3.80 -6.35 20.18
N GLU A 107 2.48 -6.43 20.37
CA GLU A 107 1.84 -6.22 21.68
C GLU A 107 2.32 -7.27 22.70
N SER A 108 2.61 -8.50 22.26
CA SER A 108 3.17 -9.55 23.11
C SER A 108 4.57 -9.23 23.67
N PHE A 109 5.25 -8.19 23.16
CA PHE A 109 6.51 -7.66 23.71
C PHE A 109 6.30 -6.49 24.70
N HIS A 110 5.05 -6.17 25.08
CA HIS A 110 4.71 -5.04 25.94
C HIS A 110 5.22 -3.68 25.44
N LEU A 111 5.27 -3.49 24.12
CA LEU A 111 5.69 -2.25 23.49
C LEU A 111 4.55 -1.20 23.50
N SER A 112 4.89 0.08 23.65
CA SER A 112 3.91 1.18 23.55
C SER A 112 3.31 1.26 22.14
N SER A 113 2.05 1.71 22.04
CA SER A 113 1.33 1.87 20.78
C SER A 113 2.03 2.86 19.83
N THR A 114 2.80 3.82 20.36
CA THR A 114 3.65 4.71 19.56
C THR A 114 4.78 3.97 18.85
N VAL A 115 5.43 3.00 19.53
CA VAL A 115 6.50 2.18 18.92
C VAL A 115 5.94 1.27 17.83
N LEU A 116 4.74 0.72 18.05
CA LEU A 116 4.04 -0.05 17.04
C LEU A 116 3.74 0.81 15.79
N GLY A 117 3.21 2.01 16.00
CA GLY A 117 2.96 2.98 14.94
C GLY A 117 4.24 3.37 14.17
N LEU A 118 5.38 3.49 14.85
CA LEU A 118 6.69 3.75 14.22
C LEU A 118 7.15 2.61 13.31
N VAL A 119 6.92 1.35 13.67
CA VAL A 119 7.28 0.20 12.82
C VAL A 119 6.46 0.20 11.53
N PHE A 120 5.16 0.49 11.60
CA PHE A 120 4.30 0.65 10.43
C PHE A 120 4.69 1.87 9.59
N LEU A 121 5.05 2.98 10.23
CA LEU A 121 5.56 4.18 9.57
C LEU A 121 6.82 3.87 8.77
N LEU A 122 7.76 3.11 9.36
CA LEU A 122 9.00 2.74 8.71
C LEU A 122 8.74 1.84 7.49
N ASN A 123 7.86 0.84 7.61
CA ASN A 123 7.43 0.02 6.47
C ASN A 123 6.87 0.90 5.33
N GLY A 124 5.90 1.75 5.62
CA GLY A 124 5.27 2.57 4.60
C GLY A 124 6.19 3.67 4.03
N ALA A 125 7.15 4.18 4.81
CA ALA A 125 8.17 5.11 4.34
C ALA A 125 9.14 4.42 3.36
N PHE A 126 9.58 3.20 3.68
CA PHE A 126 10.40 2.41 2.76
C PHE A 126 9.62 2.00 1.51
N TYR A 127 8.34 1.62 1.63
CA TYR A 127 7.45 1.43 0.48
C TYR A 127 7.39 2.70 -0.38
N SER A 128 7.21 3.88 0.23
CA SER A 128 7.09 5.16 -0.49
C SER A 128 8.41 5.61 -1.13
N MET A 129 9.56 5.31 -0.54
CA MET A 129 10.88 5.59 -1.12
C MET A 129 11.25 4.60 -2.22
N THR A 130 10.92 3.31 -2.03
CA THR A 130 11.22 2.26 -3.01
C THR A 130 10.26 2.28 -4.19
N ALA A 131 9.03 2.79 -4.05
CA ALA A 131 8.07 2.94 -5.14
C ALA A 131 8.60 3.76 -6.34
N PRO A 132 9.07 5.01 -6.21
CA PRO A 132 9.60 5.77 -7.35
C PRO A 132 10.90 5.16 -7.88
N LEU A 133 11.71 4.56 -6.99
CA LEU A 133 12.99 3.95 -7.34
C LEU A 133 12.78 2.68 -8.20
N ASN A 134 11.83 1.83 -7.80
CA ASN A 134 11.41 0.64 -8.54
C ASN A 134 10.64 1.02 -9.81
N GLY A 135 9.82 2.08 -9.79
CA GLY A 135 9.18 2.61 -10.99
C GLY A 135 10.19 3.04 -12.06
N LEU A 136 11.20 3.81 -11.67
CA LEU A 136 12.31 4.21 -12.54
C LEU A 136 13.13 3.02 -13.05
N LEU A 137 13.36 2.02 -12.21
CA LEU A 137 14.12 0.82 -12.57
C LEU A 137 13.35 -0.05 -13.58
N VAL A 138 12.05 -0.25 -13.35
CA VAL A 138 11.18 -1.02 -14.25
C VAL A 138 11.06 -0.34 -15.61
N ASP A 139 10.91 1.00 -15.63
CA ASP A 139 10.85 1.78 -16.87
C ASP A 139 12.16 1.80 -17.64
N ARG A 140 13.31 1.81 -16.95
CA ARG A 140 14.64 1.85 -17.59
C ARG A 140 15.05 0.51 -18.21
N TYR A 141 14.65 -0.61 -17.61
CA TYR A 141 15.11 -1.94 -18.02
C TYR A 141 14.07 -2.76 -18.79
N ASN A 142 12.86 -2.23 -19.07
CA ASN A 142 11.75 -2.96 -19.70
C ASN A 142 11.41 -4.31 -19.01
N LEU A 143 11.74 -4.43 -17.71
CA LEU A 143 11.59 -5.65 -16.91
C LEU A 143 10.18 -5.79 -16.31
N HIS A 144 9.13 -5.35 -17.04
CA HIS A 144 7.76 -5.33 -16.54
C HIS A 144 7.28 -6.73 -16.08
N LEU A 145 7.62 -7.77 -16.84
CA LEU A 145 7.29 -9.16 -16.50
C LEU A 145 8.25 -9.78 -15.46
N GLY A 146 9.54 -9.46 -15.54
CA GLY A 146 10.55 -9.99 -14.60
C GLY A 146 10.33 -9.49 -13.17
N GLY A 147 10.05 -8.20 -12.99
CA GLY A 147 9.73 -7.62 -11.69
C GLY A 147 8.44 -8.18 -11.08
N MET A 148 7.41 -8.43 -11.90
CA MET A 148 6.15 -9.04 -11.46
C MET A 148 6.30 -10.50 -11.00
N MET A 149 7.30 -11.24 -11.49
CA MET A 149 7.58 -12.61 -11.03
C MET A 149 8.50 -12.66 -9.80
N VAL A 150 9.43 -11.72 -9.68
CA VAL A 150 10.37 -11.65 -8.55
C VAL A 150 9.72 -11.06 -7.29
N ALA A 151 8.80 -10.12 -7.44
CA ALA A 151 8.13 -9.47 -6.31
C ALA A 151 7.31 -10.42 -5.41
N PRO A 152 6.50 -11.37 -5.93
CA PRO A 152 5.82 -12.37 -5.12
C PRO A 152 6.77 -13.25 -4.32
N ILE A 153 7.91 -13.63 -4.90
CA ILE A 153 8.93 -14.47 -4.24
C ILE A 153 9.54 -13.70 -3.06
N ALA A 154 9.86 -12.42 -3.25
CA ALA A 154 10.35 -11.56 -2.18
C ALA A 154 9.31 -11.37 -1.06
N ILE A 155 8.03 -11.24 -1.41
CA ILE A 155 6.92 -11.17 -0.45
C ILE A 155 6.80 -12.48 0.35
N ILE A 156 6.86 -13.63 -0.32
CA ILE A 156 6.80 -14.95 0.34
C ILE A 156 7.98 -15.12 1.31
N ILE A 157 9.19 -14.73 0.90
CA ILE A 157 10.38 -14.77 1.77
C ILE A 157 10.16 -13.87 3.00
N SER A 158 9.74 -12.62 2.81
CA SER A 158 9.45 -11.70 3.91
C SER A 158 8.42 -12.27 4.90
N GLN A 159 7.35 -12.89 4.40
CA GLN A 159 6.33 -13.52 5.24
C GLN A 159 6.88 -14.73 6.00
N ALA A 160 7.74 -15.53 5.37
CA ALA A 160 8.41 -16.65 6.03
C ALA A 160 9.38 -16.21 7.13
N LEU A 161 9.98 -15.01 7.01
CA LEU A 161 10.80 -14.40 8.08
C LEU A 161 9.93 -13.81 9.22
N ASN A 162 8.75 -13.27 8.93
CA ASN A 162 7.85 -12.68 9.92
C ASN A 162 7.06 -13.73 10.72
N ALA A 163 6.69 -14.85 10.09
CA ALA A 163 6.03 -15.93 10.79
C ALA A 163 7.05 -16.64 11.71
N PRO A 164 6.70 -16.95 12.98
CA PRO A 164 7.45 -17.92 13.77
C PRO A 164 7.29 -19.28 13.09
N SER A 165 8.14 -19.52 12.09
CA SER A 165 8.09 -20.69 11.24
C SER A 165 8.40 -21.91 12.11
N PRO A 166 7.53 -22.93 12.16
CA PRO A 166 7.85 -24.20 12.83
C PRO A 166 9.05 -24.92 12.21
N PHE A 167 9.56 -24.45 11.05
CA PHE A 167 10.74 -24.97 10.37
C PHE A 167 12.04 -24.20 10.66
N LEU A 168 11.96 -22.99 11.24
CA LEU A 168 13.13 -22.17 11.59
C LEU A 168 12.98 -21.71 13.05
N PRO A 169 13.77 -22.25 13.99
CA PRO A 169 13.77 -21.84 15.40
C PRO A 169 14.46 -20.46 15.55
N LEU A 170 13.90 -19.44 14.91
CA LEU A 170 14.36 -18.07 15.05
C LEU A 170 13.71 -17.47 16.29
N THR A 171 14.54 -17.00 17.20
CA THR A 171 14.09 -16.26 18.37
C THR A 171 13.39 -14.98 17.92
N LYS A 172 12.22 -14.73 18.51
CA LYS A 172 11.42 -13.50 18.40
C LYS A 172 12.33 -12.27 18.57
N SER A 173 12.80 -11.69 17.47
CA SER A 173 13.75 -10.57 17.48
C SER A 173 13.17 -9.40 16.71
N PHE A 174 13.02 -8.28 17.41
CA PHE A 174 12.47 -7.03 16.87
C PHE A 174 13.19 -6.53 15.60
N PRO A 175 14.54 -6.62 15.47
CA PRO A 175 15.23 -6.23 14.24
C PRO A 175 14.87 -7.09 13.03
N LEU A 176 14.59 -8.39 13.24
CA LEU A 176 14.21 -9.31 12.16
C LEU A 176 12.86 -8.93 11.57
N VAL A 177 11.91 -8.53 12.43
CA VAL A 177 10.59 -8.03 12.00
C VAL A 177 10.75 -6.75 11.19
N ILE A 178 11.62 -5.83 11.60
CA ILE A 178 11.91 -4.61 10.83
C ILE A 178 12.46 -4.94 9.44
N VAL A 179 13.46 -5.82 9.35
CA VAL A 179 14.04 -6.23 8.06
C VAL A 179 13.00 -6.90 7.17
N ALA A 180 12.18 -7.79 7.73
CA ALA A 180 11.13 -8.47 6.99
C ALA A 180 10.06 -7.48 6.47
N GLN A 181 9.67 -6.48 7.28
CA GLN A 181 8.75 -5.42 6.86
C GLN A 181 9.31 -4.54 5.75
N VAL A 182 10.60 -4.19 5.79
CA VAL A 182 11.25 -3.42 4.71
C VAL A 182 11.23 -4.21 3.39
N ILE A 183 11.55 -5.51 3.44
CA ILE A 183 11.50 -6.38 2.26
C ILE A 183 10.05 -6.53 1.74
N PHE A 184 9.07 -6.61 2.64
CA PHE A 184 7.65 -6.66 2.29
C PHE A 184 7.21 -5.41 1.54
N GLY A 185 7.50 -4.23 2.09
CA GLY A 185 7.15 -2.95 1.48
C GLY A 185 7.80 -2.77 0.09
N ALA A 186 9.08 -3.13 -0.03
CA ALA A 186 9.78 -3.09 -1.31
C ALA A 186 9.12 -4.04 -2.34
N GLY A 187 8.80 -5.27 -1.96
CA GLY A 187 8.13 -6.24 -2.84
C GLY A 187 6.73 -5.79 -3.28
N LEU A 188 5.93 -5.26 -2.35
CA LEU A 188 4.58 -4.74 -2.63
C LEU A 188 4.60 -3.57 -3.62
N SER A 189 5.55 -2.65 -3.47
CA SER A 189 5.70 -1.50 -4.38
C SER A 189 6.00 -1.96 -5.82
N THR A 190 6.94 -2.91 -5.97
CA THR A 190 7.33 -3.48 -7.27
C THR A 190 6.20 -4.26 -7.94
N LEU A 191 5.31 -4.87 -7.16
CA LEU A 191 4.15 -5.59 -7.69
C LEU A 191 3.04 -4.63 -8.14
N GLN A 192 2.70 -3.62 -7.32
CA GLN A 192 1.52 -2.77 -7.56
C GLN A 192 1.70 -1.80 -8.74
N ILE A 193 2.88 -1.19 -8.90
CA ILE A 193 3.15 -0.20 -9.95
C ILE A 193 2.87 -0.74 -11.37
N PRO A 194 3.49 -1.86 -11.82
CA PRO A 194 3.26 -2.39 -13.16
C PRO A 194 1.83 -2.90 -13.33
N VAL A 195 1.21 -3.42 -12.27
CA VAL A 195 -0.18 -3.91 -12.33
C VAL A 195 -1.16 -2.77 -12.59
N TYR A 196 -1.05 -1.65 -11.88
CA TYR A 196 -1.92 -0.49 -12.11
C TYR A 196 -1.71 0.08 -13.51
N ARG A 197 -0.45 0.20 -13.95
CA ARG A 197 -0.13 0.69 -15.29
C ARG A 197 -0.70 -0.21 -16.39
N ASN A 198 -0.44 -1.52 -16.33
CA ASN A 198 -0.92 -2.48 -17.34
C ASN A 198 -2.45 -2.55 -17.38
N THR A 199 -3.12 -2.33 -16.25
CA THR A 199 -4.60 -2.30 -16.21
C THR A 199 -5.15 -1.03 -16.86
N LEU A 200 -4.45 0.11 -16.70
CA LEU A 200 -4.82 1.38 -17.34
C LEU A 200 -4.51 1.36 -18.84
N ASP A 201 -3.33 0.87 -19.24
CA ASP A 201 -2.95 0.71 -20.65
C ASP A 201 -3.88 -0.28 -21.38
N ALA A 202 -4.50 -1.22 -20.66
CA ALA A 202 -5.51 -2.14 -21.21
C ALA A 202 -6.93 -1.54 -21.25
N ALA A 203 -7.15 -0.39 -20.61
CA ALA A 203 -8.44 0.31 -20.57
C ALA A 203 -8.54 1.44 -21.62
N GLU A 204 -7.40 1.98 -22.07
CA GLU A 204 -7.29 2.88 -23.24
C GLU A 204 -7.49 2.12 -24.57
#